data_AF-A0A7C6E732-F1
#
_entry.id   AF-A0A7C6E732-F1
#
_cell.length_a   1.000
_cell.length_b   1.000
_cell.length_c   1.000
_cell.angle_alpha   90.00
_cell.angle_beta   90.00
_cell.angle_gamma   90.00
#
_symmetry.space_group_name_H-M   'P 1'
#
loop_
_entity.id
_entity.type
_entity.pdbx_description
1 polymer ?
#
loop_
_entity_poly.entity_id
_entity_poly.type
_entity_poly.pdbx_seq_one_letter_code
_entity_poly.pdbx_strand_id
1 'polypeptide(L)'
;MLLDYLCRSSRRELFRAGGMLTALGLGLGHARASQAAYDLRHNIYTAIGVRPLINCKGTFTIISGSLTLPEVKRAMDEASRFYVHLDELMEAVGKRLAELTGAEWGIVTAGCAAALTHATAACIAGADPEKIQRLPDPRLKNEVIAPRYSRNVYDQAVRMLGVRIVEVSNKEELAAAINPRTALIMVLAGPGDRGPLGLDVIAEIARPRGVPILVDAAAERLTIPNLHLARGATMVAYSGGKCLRGPQCAGLLLGPKNLLQAAFLNSAPHHSFGRSMKVGKEEIMGMLAAVEAWVKRDHKAEWEEWESWLDHIAEQVRRVDGVETEIIQPESLSNNAPRLRIAWDGARLGIWGQAVERLLAEGDPRIVLAGSTGTAREPARSSVTIMPYMMSPGEHEIVAERLYAILSRPPKLSAPPLSREPVAQVSGQWDAHLEFVCGSADHVLIFEQQGAELVGTHRTETLTSDLRGWVEGDRIWFRSSHPFEGTRIQYEFEGRLTTDGMEGRVGLDEYGAAQWRAVRHRYGRPGGLVRPIKNI
;
A
#
# COMPACT_ATOMS: atom_id res chain seq x y z
N MET A 1 1.24 -15.55 -63.02
CA MET A 1 1.20 -14.17 -63.54
C MET A 1 1.57 -13.11 -62.50
N LEU A 2 0.98 -13.07 -61.29
CA LEU A 2 1.40 -12.08 -60.26
C LEU A 2 2.75 -12.42 -59.59
N LEU A 3 3.10 -13.72 -59.50
CA LEU A 3 4.37 -14.19 -58.94
C LEU A 3 5.57 -14.03 -59.90
N ASP A 4 5.35 -14.04 -61.22
CA ASP A 4 6.43 -13.81 -62.20
C ASP A 4 6.83 -12.34 -62.33
N TYR A 5 5.92 -11.42 -62.00
CA TYR A 5 6.20 -9.98 -62.04
C TYR A 5 7.13 -9.55 -60.90
N LEU A 6 6.99 -10.17 -59.71
CA LEU A 6 7.77 -9.84 -58.53
C LEU A 6 9.23 -10.34 -58.58
N CYS A 7 9.54 -11.33 -59.43
CA CYS A 7 10.90 -11.85 -59.59
C CYS A 7 11.76 -11.08 -60.61
N ARG A 8 11.22 -10.08 -61.32
CA ARG A 8 11.94 -9.38 -62.41
C ARG A 8 12.20 -7.88 -62.19
N SER A 9 11.68 -7.27 -61.12
CA SER A 9 11.88 -5.83 -60.89
C SER A 9 13.09 -5.54 -60.01
N SER A 10 13.97 -4.64 -60.48
CA SER A 10 15.16 -4.25 -59.71
C SER A 10 14.81 -3.30 -58.57
N ARG A 11 15.60 -3.32 -57.48
CA ARG A 11 15.44 -2.50 -56.25
C ARG A 11 15.24 -0.99 -56.50
N ARG A 12 15.61 -0.49 -57.69
CA ARG A 12 15.54 0.93 -58.05
C ARG A 12 14.13 1.38 -58.51
N GLU A 13 13.26 0.46 -58.94
CA GLU A 13 11.89 0.80 -59.35
C GLU A 13 10.90 0.86 -58.18
N LEU A 14 11.13 0.05 -57.13
CA LEU A 14 10.37 0.09 -55.88
C LEU A 14 10.47 1.44 -55.14
N PHE A 15 11.58 2.16 -55.30
CA PHE A 15 11.78 3.47 -54.67
C PHE A 15 11.12 4.64 -55.42
N ARG A 16 10.66 4.47 -56.67
CA ARG A 16 9.94 5.52 -57.41
C ARG A 16 8.43 5.51 -57.15
N ALA A 17 7.86 4.40 -56.68
CA ALA A 17 6.44 4.28 -56.38
C ALA A 17 6.05 4.77 -54.96
N GLY A 18 7.03 4.97 -54.06
CA GLY A 18 6.79 5.44 -52.69
C GLY A 18 6.71 6.97 -52.50
N GLY A 19 6.82 7.75 -53.58
CA GLY A 19 7.00 9.21 -53.52
C GLY A 19 5.76 10.08 -53.74
N MET A 20 4.54 9.51 -53.81
CA MET A 20 3.31 10.29 -54.07
C MET A 20 2.18 9.93 -53.11
N LEU A 21 2.37 10.15 -51.81
CA LEU A 21 1.28 10.14 -50.83
C LEU A 21 1.55 11.02 -49.58
N THR A 22 2.37 12.07 -49.73
CA THR A 22 2.75 13.01 -48.66
C THR A 22 2.31 14.45 -48.94
N ALA A 23 1.09 14.62 -49.48
CA ALA A 23 0.48 15.94 -49.59
C ALA A 23 -1.05 15.83 -49.62
N LEU A 24 -1.67 15.63 -48.45
CA LEU A 24 -3.07 15.98 -48.13
C LEU A 24 -3.34 15.54 -46.68
N GLY A 25 -3.09 16.43 -45.73
CA GLY A 25 -3.31 16.16 -44.30
C GLY A 25 -2.80 17.26 -43.37
N LEU A 26 -2.85 18.52 -43.79
CA LEU A 26 -2.69 19.67 -42.91
C LEU A 26 -4.06 20.32 -42.75
N GLY A 27 -4.65 20.16 -41.58
CA GLY A 27 -5.89 20.81 -41.17
C GLY A 27 -7.04 19.83 -41.00
N LEU A 28 -7.32 19.47 -39.74
CA LEU A 28 -8.65 19.36 -39.09
C LEU A 28 -8.58 18.36 -37.94
N GLY A 29 -8.92 18.84 -36.74
CA GLY A 29 -9.33 18.01 -35.60
C GLY A 29 -8.22 17.63 -34.63
N HIS A 30 -8.21 18.29 -33.47
CA HIS A 30 -7.87 17.62 -32.22
C HIS A 30 -8.90 16.49 -32.03
N ALA A 31 -8.69 15.36 -32.71
CA ALA A 31 -9.35 14.14 -32.34
C ALA A 31 -8.87 13.83 -30.92
N ARG A 32 -9.75 14.02 -29.92
CA ARG A 32 -9.64 13.29 -28.66
C ARG A 32 -9.40 11.85 -29.08
N ALA A 33 -8.19 11.35 -28.88
CA ALA A 33 -7.93 9.93 -29.03
C ALA A 33 -8.98 9.25 -28.16
N SER A 34 -9.98 8.61 -28.77
CA SER A 34 -10.95 7.84 -28.03
C SER A 34 -10.14 6.80 -27.28
N GLN A 35 -10.02 6.97 -25.97
CA GLN A 35 -9.49 5.93 -25.11
C GLN A 35 -10.36 4.71 -25.40
N ALA A 36 -9.79 3.73 -26.12
CA ALA A 36 -10.50 2.49 -26.41
C ALA A 36 -11.00 1.95 -25.07
N ALA A 37 -12.30 1.70 -24.97
CA ALA A 37 -12.90 1.11 -23.77
C ALA A 37 -12.09 -0.14 -23.41
N TYR A 38 -11.54 -0.17 -22.20
CA TYR A 38 -10.70 -1.28 -21.74
C TYR A 38 -11.54 -2.56 -21.69
N ASP A 39 -11.19 -3.57 -22.49
CA ASP A 39 -11.84 -4.88 -22.43
C ASP A 39 -11.39 -5.62 -21.16
N LEU A 40 -12.19 -5.52 -20.09
CA LEU A 40 -11.97 -6.24 -18.84
C LEU A 40 -12.13 -7.77 -19.00
N ARG A 41 -12.74 -8.25 -20.10
CA ARG A 41 -13.03 -9.68 -20.34
C ARG A 41 -11.94 -10.37 -21.15
N HIS A 42 -11.35 -9.72 -22.14
CA HIS A 42 -10.28 -10.30 -22.97
C HIS A 42 -9.01 -9.47 -22.95
N ASN A 43 -8.05 -9.85 -22.10
CA ASN A 43 -6.74 -9.21 -22.02
C ASN A 43 -5.68 -10.18 -21.48
N ILE A 44 -4.45 -9.70 -21.37
CA ILE A 44 -3.30 -10.49 -20.93
C ILE A 44 -3.47 -11.10 -19.53
N TYR A 45 -4.29 -10.49 -18.66
CA TYR A 45 -4.56 -11.03 -17.32
C TYR A 45 -5.58 -12.16 -17.37
N THR A 46 -6.66 -12.00 -18.14
CA THR A 46 -7.69 -13.05 -18.26
C THR A 46 -7.14 -14.28 -18.97
N ALA A 47 -6.19 -14.11 -19.90
CA ALA A 47 -5.45 -15.21 -20.54
C ALA A 47 -4.69 -16.12 -19.55
N ILE A 48 -4.34 -15.63 -18.35
CA ILE A 48 -3.69 -16.40 -17.28
C ILE A 48 -4.59 -16.63 -16.06
N GLY A 49 -5.91 -16.44 -16.20
CA GLY A 49 -6.90 -16.68 -15.14
C GLY A 49 -6.99 -15.56 -14.09
N VAL A 50 -6.34 -14.42 -14.30
CA VAL A 50 -6.44 -13.26 -13.41
C VAL A 50 -7.59 -12.37 -13.87
N ARG A 51 -8.53 -12.09 -12.95
CA ARG A 51 -9.67 -11.21 -13.20
C ARG A 51 -9.28 -9.75 -12.96
N PRO A 52 -9.36 -8.87 -13.97
CA PRO A 52 -9.26 -7.43 -13.78
C PRO A 52 -10.34 -6.90 -12.83
N LEU A 53 -10.11 -5.70 -12.30
CA LEU A 53 -11.01 -5.03 -11.37
C LEU A 53 -11.13 -3.54 -11.68
N ILE A 54 -12.25 -2.95 -11.27
CA ILE A 54 -12.44 -1.50 -11.17
C ILE A 54 -11.96 -1.08 -9.78
N ASN A 55 -11.01 -0.13 -9.74
CA ASN A 55 -10.37 0.31 -8.51
C ASN A 55 -11.05 1.56 -7.94
N CYS A 56 -11.98 1.35 -7.01
CA CYS A 56 -12.60 2.40 -6.20
C CYS A 56 -11.96 2.55 -4.82
N LYS A 57 -10.78 1.94 -4.60
CA LYS A 57 -10.10 1.86 -3.29
C LYS A 57 -8.96 2.86 -3.14
N GLY A 58 -8.28 3.18 -4.24
CA GLY A 58 -7.10 4.02 -4.24
C GLY A 58 -5.82 3.20 -4.51
N THR A 59 -4.67 3.69 -4.04
CA THR A 59 -3.36 3.22 -4.51
C THR A 59 -2.79 2.07 -3.67
N PHE A 60 -3.60 1.06 -3.36
CA PHE A 60 -3.18 -0.10 -2.56
C PHE A 60 -2.39 -1.11 -3.39
N THR A 61 -1.26 -1.58 -2.86
CA THR A 61 -0.34 -2.47 -3.59
C THR A 61 -0.98 -3.80 -4.00
N ILE A 62 -1.80 -4.40 -3.13
CA ILE A 62 -2.46 -5.69 -3.41
C ILE A 62 -3.40 -5.65 -4.63
N ILE A 63 -3.85 -4.45 -5.01
CA ILE A 63 -4.66 -4.20 -6.22
C ILE A 63 -3.90 -3.38 -7.26
N SER A 64 -2.57 -3.47 -7.28
CA SER A 64 -1.65 -2.87 -8.27
C SER A 64 -1.51 -1.35 -8.27
N GLY A 65 -1.92 -0.67 -7.20
CA GLY A 65 -1.71 0.77 -7.04
C GLY A 65 -2.46 1.60 -8.08
N SER A 66 -1.71 2.25 -8.97
CA SER A 66 -2.22 3.16 -10.02
C SER A 66 -1.87 2.70 -11.43
N LEU A 67 -2.72 3.07 -12.39
CA LEU A 67 -2.39 2.89 -13.81
C LEU A 67 -1.41 3.98 -14.25
N THR A 68 -0.29 3.54 -14.84
CA THR A 68 0.75 4.44 -15.35
C THR A 68 0.23 5.33 -16.46
N LEU A 69 0.71 6.57 -16.49
CA LEU A 69 0.36 7.55 -17.52
C LEU A 69 0.85 7.10 -18.91
N PRO A 70 0.21 7.56 -20.01
CA PRO A 70 0.69 7.29 -21.37
C PRO A 70 2.16 7.71 -21.58
N GLU A 71 2.58 8.83 -21.01
CA GLU A 71 3.96 9.35 -21.05
C GLU A 71 4.94 8.34 -20.43
N VAL A 72 4.55 7.76 -19.30
CA VAL A 72 5.35 6.78 -18.56
C VAL A 72 5.50 5.50 -19.39
N LYS A 73 4.41 4.99 -19.97
CA LYS A 73 4.44 3.80 -20.82
C LYS A 73 5.34 4.00 -22.04
N ARG A 74 5.25 5.16 -22.71
CA ARG A 74 6.12 5.51 -23.84
C ARG A 74 7.59 5.58 -23.42
N ALA A 75 7.89 6.26 -22.32
CA ALA A 75 9.26 6.39 -21.82
C ALA A 75 9.88 5.03 -21.46
N MET A 76 9.11 4.14 -20.83
CA MET A 76 9.55 2.78 -20.51
C MET A 76 9.81 1.95 -21.77
N ASP A 77 8.89 1.98 -22.74
CA ASP A 77 9.06 1.28 -24.02
C ASP A 77 10.29 1.78 -24.78
N GLU A 78 10.49 3.09 -24.88
CA GLU A 78 11.64 3.68 -25.55
C GLU A 78 12.94 3.33 -24.83
N ALA A 79 12.99 3.51 -23.50
CA ALA A 79 14.15 3.18 -22.69
C ALA A 79 14.56 1.71 -22.88
N SER A 80 13.61 0.79 -23.06
CA SER A 80 13.89 -0.65 -23.24
C SER A 80 14.73 -0.98 -24.48
N ARG A 81 14.85 -0.06 -25.45
CA ARG A 81 15.49 -0.28 -26.75
C ARG A 81 16.98 0.13 -26.80
N PHE A 82 17.51 0.72 -25.72
CA PHE A 82 18.88 1.24 -25.67
C PHE A 82 19.67 0.71 -24.48
N TYR A 83 20.99 0.59 -24.65
CA TYR A 83 21.94 0.40 -23.55
C TYR A 83 22.54 1.76 -23.16
N VAL A 84 22.68 2.01 -21.86
CA VAL A 84 23.26 3.26 -21.31
C VAL A 84 24.10 2.95 -20.08
N HIS A 85 25.05 3.83 -19.75
CA HIS A 85 25.77 3.77 -18.48
C HIS A 85 24.89 4.29 -17.35
N LEU A 86 24.70 3.50 -16.28
CA LEU A 86 23.72 3.85 -15.24
C LEU A 86 24.16 5.02 -14.37
N ASP A 87 25.47 5.25 -14.19
CA ASP A 87 25.96 6.43 -13.47
C ASP A 87 25.72 7.72 -14.26
N GLU A 88 25.90 7.68 -15.59
CA GLU A 88 25.59 8.82 -16.47
C GLU A 88 24.09 9.09 -16.49
N LEU A 89 23.28 8.02 -16.57
CA LEU A 89 21.84 8.11 -16.51
C LEU A 89 21.38 8.75 -15.20
N MET A 90 21.88 8.28 -14.05
CA MET A 90 21.45 8.82 -12.76
C MET A 90 21.90 10.26 -12.55
N GLU A 91 23.09 10.65 -13.03
CA GLU A 91 23.52 12.04 -12.99
C GLU A 91 22.58 12.95 -13.80
N ALA A 92 22.23 12.55 -15.02
CA ALA A 92 21.32 13.30 -15.88
C ALA A 92 19.90 13.37 -15.31
N VAL A 93 19.36 12.23 -14.85
CA VAL A 93 18.02 12.14 -14.26
C VAL A 93 17.95 12.96 -12.97
N GLY A 94 18.94 12.85 -12.09
CA GLY A 94 18.95 13.58 -10.83
C GLY A 94 19.00 15.09 -11.05
N LYS A 95 19.78 15.57 -12.03
CA LYS A 95 19.79 16.98 -12.42
C LYS A 95 18.42 17.42 -12.94
N ARG A 96 17.79 16.61 -13.80
CA ARG A 96 16.47 16.92 -14.34
C ARG A 96 15.39 16.97 -13.26
N LEU A 97 15.43 16.05 -12.29
CA LEU A 97 14.53 16.07 -11.13
C LEU A 97 14.74 17.33 -10.28
N ALA A 98 15.98 17.80 -10.12
CA ALA A 98 16.27 19.07 -9.44
C ALA A 98 15.59 20.26 -10.14
N GLU A 99 15.74 20.36 -11.47
CA GLU A 99 15.11 21.40 -12.29
C GLU A 99 13.58 21.41 -12.15
N LEU A 100 12.95 20.24 -12.10
CA LEU A 100 11.50 20.11 -12.05
C LEU A 100 10.93 20.39 -10.66
N THR A 101 11.63 19.97 -9.60
CA THR A 101 11.09 19.94 -8.23
C THR A 101 11.57 21.09 -7.35
N GLY A 102 12.66 21.76 -7.74
CA GLY A 102 13.34 22.76 -6.93
C GLY A 102 14.18 22.18 -5.79
N ALA A 103 14.30 20.85 -5.68
CA ALA A 103 15.29 20.22 -4.81
C ALA A 103 16.71 20.39 -5.38
N GLU A 104 17.74 20.21 -4.56
CA GLU A 104 19.14 20.28 -5.04
C GLU A 104 19.46 19.10 -5.98
N TRP A 105 18.92 17.92 -5.69
CA TRP A 105 19.05 16.73 -6.53
C TRP A 105 17.93 15.72 -6.28
N GLY A 106 17.85 14.69 -7.13
CA GLY A 106 16.90 13.60 -6.99
C GLY A 106 17.49 12.24 -7.41
N ILE A 107 16.93 11.16 -6.87
CA ILE A 107 17.26 9.78 -7.24
C ILE A 107 15.96 8.98 -7.40
N VAL A 108 15.91 8.12 -8.43
CA VAL A 108 14.84 7.14 -8.61
C VAL A 108 15.28 5.79 -8.02
N THR A 109 14.38 5.13 -7.30
CA THR A 109 14.66 3.91 -6.54
C THR A 109 13.62 2.82 -6.82
N ALA A 110 13.88 1.58 -6.39
CA ALA A 110 12.93 0.46 -6.52
C ALA A 110 11.81 0.54 -5.46
N GLY A 111 10.96 1.55 -5.61
CA GLY A 111 9.88 1.86 -4.66
C GLY A 111 10.32 2.84 -3.58
N CYS A 112 9.35 3.39 -2.86
CA CYS A 112 9.60 4.33 -1.76
C CYS A 112 10.34 3.66 -0.59
N ALA A 113 10.05 2.39 -0.31
CA ALA A 113 10.80 1.61 0.69
C ALA A 113 12.31 1.59 0.38
N ALA A 114 12.70 1.34 -0.88
CA ALA A 114 14.10 1.41 -1.28
C ALA A 114 14.69 2.81 -1.13
N ALA A 115 13.92 3.88 -1.38
CA ALA A 115 14.35 5.24 -1.10
C ALA A 115 14.66 5.44 0.40
N LEU A 116 13.78 4.95 1.29
CA LEU A 116 14.04 5.01 2.74
C LEU A 116 15.31 4.25 3.11
N THR A 117 15.52 3.05 2.55
CA THR A 117 16.71 2.24 2.81
C THR A 117 17.98 2.91 2.28
N HIS A 118 18.00 3.41 1.04
CA HIS A 118 19.19 4.07 0.47
C HIS A 118 19.53 5.36 1.22
N ALA A 119 18.53 6.16 1.59
CA ALA A 119 18.70 7.35 2.43
C ALA A 119 19.33 6.98 3.79
N THR A 120 18.80 5.93 4.44
CA THR A 120 19.34 5.44 5.71
C THR A 120 20.77 4.93 5.58
N ALA A 121 21.07 4.15 4.54
CA ALA A 121 22.41 3.65 4.25
C ALA A 121 23.41 4.80 4.03
N ALA A 122 23.00 5.84 3.30
CA ALA A 122 23.80 7.05 3.11
C ALA A 122 24.09 7.78 4.44
N CYS A 123 23.11 7.85 5.34
CA CYS A 123 23.30 8.46 6.66
C CYS A 123 24.19 7.61 7.61
N ILE A 124 24.30 6.29 7.38
CA ILE A 124 25.16 5.39 8.16
C ILE A 124 26.59 5.36 7.61
N ALA A 125 26.73 5.06 6.32
CA ALA A 125 28.01 4.75 5.68
C ALA A 125 28.58 5.92 4.85
N GLY A 126 27.74 6.87 4.44
CA GLY A 126 28.12 7.91 3.49
C GLY A 126 28.54 7.32 2.14
N ALA A 127 29.57 7.90 1.54
CA ALA A 127 30.18 7.46 0.28
C ALA A 127 31.47 6.63 0.49
N ASP A 128 31.74 6.16 1.72
CA ASP A 128 32.95 5.40 2.08
C ASP A 128 32.79 3.92 1.69
N PRO A 129 33.54 3.41 0.70
CA PRO A 129 33.36 2.04 0.22
C PRO A 129 33.54 0.98 1.30
N GLU A 130 34.45 1.19 2.27
CA GLU A 130 34.65 0.22 3.36
C GLU A 130 33.43 0.15 4.27
N LYS A 131 32.82 1.30 4.58
CA LYS A 131 31.59 1.33 5.38
C LYS A 131 30.41 0.75 4.61
N ILE A 132 30.29 1.07 3.32
CA ILE A 132 29.21 0.57 2.45
C ILE A 132 29.23 -0.97 2.42
N GLN A 133 30.40 -1.59 2.24
CA GLN A 133 30.55 -3.05 2.18
C GLN A 133 30.27 -3.75 3.51
N ARG A 134 30.35 -3.02 4.63
CA ARG A 134 30.11 -3.57 5.98
C ARG A 134 28.64 -3.56 6.38
N LEU A 135 27.77 -2.87 5.66
CA LEU A 135 26.35 -2.80 6.03
C LEU A 135 25.68 -4.19 5.95
N PRO A 136 24.93 -4.62 6.97
CA PRO A 136 24.70 -3.96 8.26
C PRO A 136 25.87 -4.15 9.26
N ASP A 137 26.32 -3.08 9.93
CA ASP A 137 27.38 -3.16 10.94
C ASP A 137 27.01 -2.40 12.23
N PRO A 138 26.88 -3.07 13.38
CA PRO A 138 26.52 -2.43 14.65
C PRO A 138 27.65 -1.54 15.22
N ARG A 139 28.82 -1.46 14.59
CA ARG A 139 29.91 -0.52 14.97
C ARG A 139 29.77 0.84 14.28
N LEU A 140 28.95 0.94 13.23
CA LEU A 140 28.59 2.21 12.61
C LEU A 140 27.39 2.84 13.35
N LYS A 141 26.91 3.99 12.85
CA LYS A 141 25.63 4.54 13.28
C LYS A 141 24.54 3.49 13.07
N ASN A 142 23.71 3.26 14.08
CA ASN A 142 22.75 2.15 14.08
C ASN A 142 21.45 2.51 14.80
N GLU A 143 21.13 3.81 14.91
CA GLU A 143 19.88 4.28 15.49
C GLU A 143 19.13 5.19 14.53
N VAL A 144 17.85 4.93 14.35
CA VAL A 144 16.90 5.82 13.67
C VAL A 144 15.91 6.32 14.71
N ILE A 145 15.79 7.62 14.89
CA ILE A 145 14.80 8.18 15.81
C ILE A 145 13.48 8.37 15.05
N ALA A 146 12.35 8.04 15.65
CA ALA A 146 11.04 8.27 15.04
C ALA A 146 10.02 8.73 16.08
N PRO A 147 9.19 9.75 15.79
CA PRO A 147 7.99 10.01 16.57
C PRO A 147 7.09 8.78 16.62
N ARG A 148 6.39 8.53 17.74
CA ARG A 148 5.45 7.40 17.86
C ARG A 148 4.42 7.36 16.72
N TYR A 149 3.90 8.51 16.30
CA TYR A 149 2.92 8.59 15.19
C TYR A 149 3.51 8.21 13.82
N SER A 150 4.84 8.18 13.70
CA SER A 150 5.54 7.85 12.45
C SER A 150 5.84 6.36 12.30
N ARG A 151 5.70 5.56 13.38
CA ARG A 151 5.91 4.11 13.33
C ARG A 151 4.85 3.44 12.45
N ASN A 152 5.26 2.61 11.50
CA ASN A 152 4.36 1.87 10.62
C ASN A 152 5.01 0.58 10.07
N VAL A 153 4.31 -0.14 9.18
CA VAL A 153 4.82 -1.36 8.52
C VAL A 153 6.12 -1.16 7.72
N TYR A 154 6.40 0.06 7.26
CA TYR A 154 7.59 0.40 6.48
C TYR A 154 8.83 0.65 7.32
N ASP A 155 8.74 0.58 8.66
CA ASP A 155 9.90 0.51 9.56
C ASP A 155 10.92 -0.55 9.09
N GLN A 156 10.43 -1.64 8.49
CA GLN A 156 11.27 -2.71 7.94
C GLN A 156 12.31 -2.19 6.93
N ALA A 157 11.96 -1.16 6.15
CA ALA A 157 12.82 -0.58 5.13
C ALA A 157 14.10 0.02 5.72
N VAL A 158 14.05 0.56 6.94
CA VAL A 158 15.24 1.09 7.62
C VAL A 158 15.89 0.02 8.50
N ARG A 159 15.08 -0.82 9.17
CA ARG A 159 15.56 -1.88 10.08
C ARG A 159 16.42 -2.94 9.40
N MET A 160 16.22 -3.20 8.12
CA MET A 160 17.03 -4.17 7.38
C MET A 160 18.53 -3.80 7.33
N LEU A 161 18.89 -2.55 7.64
CA LEU A 161 20.27 -2.10 7.82
C LEU A 161 20.84 -2.33 9.23
N GLY A 162 20.13 -3.09 10.07
CA GLY A 162 20.54 -3.40 11.44
C GLY A 162 20.36 -2.23 12.42
N VAL A 163 19.56 -1.22 12.06
CA VAL A 163 19.27 -0.09 12.94
C VAL A 163 18.21 -0.45 13.97
N ARG A 164 18.35 0.10 15.18
CA ARG A 164 17.28 0.16 16.18
C ARG A 164 16.47 1.43 15.98
N ILE A 165 15.15 1.32 15.96
CA ILE A 165 14.30 2.51 15.95
C ILE A 165 14.07 2.97 17.39
N VAL A 166 14.49 4.20 17.70
CA VAL A 166 14.30 4.86 18.99
C VAL A 166 13.04 5.71 18.90
N GLU A 167 11.98 5.26 19.59
CA GLU A 167 10.69 5.96 19.61
C GLU A 167 10.72 7.15 20.59
N VAL A 168 10.13 8.27 20.18
CA VAL A 168 9.99 9.48 21.02
C VAL A 168 8.57 10.06 20.93
N SER A 169 8.13 10.70 22.00
CA SER A 169 6.76 11.23 22.16
C SER A 169 6.69 12.75 22.34
N ASN A 170 7.79 13.39 22.70
CA ASN A 170 7.88 14.84 22.96
C ASN A 170 9.25 15.42 22.58
N LYS A 171 9.41 16.74 22.73
CA LYS A 171 10.63 17.47 22.33
C LYS A 171 11.82 17.08 23.20
N GLU A 172 11.59 16.85 24.48
CA GLU A 172 12.59 16.50 25.48
C GLU A 172 13.18 15.11 25.20
N GLU A 173 12.32 14.12 24.93
CA GLU A 173 12.70 12.78 24.51
C GLU A 173 13.47 12.81 23.18
N LEU A 174 13.02 13.61 22.20
CA LEU A 174 13.75 13.78 20.93
C LEU A 174 15.15 14.35 21.17
N ALA A 175 15.27 15.41 21.95
CA ALA A 175 16.56 16.03 22.25
C ALA A 175 17.51 15.09 23.00
N ALA A 176 16.98 14.27 23.92
CA ALA A 176 17.74 13.28 24.68
C ALA A 176 18.14 12.04 23.85
N ALA A 177 17.34 11.67 22.85
CA ALA A 177 17.60 10.50 22.01
C ALA A 177 18.75 10.73 21.01
N ILE A 178 19.02 11.98 20.60
CA ILE A 178 20.09 12.29 19.65
C ILE A 178 21.46 12.06 20.28
N ASN A 179 22.25 11.16 19.68
CA ASN A 179 23.58 10.80 20.16
C ASN A 179 24.49 10.36 18.97
N PRO A 180 25.78 10.04 19.20
CA PRO A 180 26.70 9.68 18.11
C PRO A 180 26.30 8.45 17.27
N ARG A 181 25.41 7.59 17.77
CA ARG A 181 24.87 6.42 17.06
C ARG A 181 23.69 6.75 16.14
N THR A 182 23.13 7.96 16.25
CA THR A 182 21.99 8.41 15.44
C THR A 182 22.39 8.61 13.98
N ALA A 183 21.75 7.82 13.10
CA ALA A 183 21.85 7.93 11.65
C ALA A 183 20.99 9.07 11.11
N LEU A 184 19.69 9.04 11.42
CA LEU A 184 18.70 10.04 10.99
C LEU A 184 17.48 10.04 11.91
N ILE A 185 16.61 11.03 11.72
CA ILE A 185 15.24 11.06 12.24
C ILE A 185 14.27 10.76 11.09
N MET A 186 13.41 9.77 11.25
CA MET A 186 12.39 9.38 10.26
C MET A 186 11.03 9.92 10.68
N VAL A 187 10.34 10.59 9.75
CA VAL A 187 9.00 11.17 9.97
C VAL A 187 8.06 10.67 8.88
N LEU A 188 6.90 10.15 9.28
CA LEU A 188 5.82 9.84 8.35
C LEU A 188 5.02 11.13 8.07
N ALA A 189 4.92 11.52 6.81
CA ALA A 189 4.08 12.63 6.42
C ALA A 189 2.59 12.31 6.63
N GLY A 190 1.83 13.31 7.05
CA GLY A 190 0.40 13.16 7.34
C GLY A 190 -0.02 14.01 8.55
N PRO A 191 -1.27 13.90 9.03
CA PRO A 191 -1.79 14.79 10.07
C PRO A 191 -0.97 14.84 11.37
N GLY A 192 -0.29 13.74 11.72
CA GLY A 192 0.58 13.68 12.91
C GLY A 192 1.80 14.61 12.83
N ASP A 193 2.26 14.93 11.62
CA ASP A 193 3.45 15.76 11.38
C ASP A 193 3.23 17.28 11.62
N ARG A 194 2.03 17.65 12.06
CA ARG A 194 1.63 19.02 12.43
C ARG A 194 1.42 19.23 13.92
N GLY A 195 1.61 18.18 14.72
CA GLY A 195 1.41 18.21 16.17
C GLY A 195 2.56 18.82 16.97
N PRO A 196 2.58 18.59 18.31
CA PRO A 196 3.65 19.08 19.20
C PRO A 196 5.06 18.60 18.85
N LEU A 197 5.14 17.46 18.15
CA LEU A 197 6.36 16.91 17.57
C LEU A 197 6.25 16.85 16.03
N GLY A 198 5.78 17.95 15.44
CA GLY A 198 5.69 18.12 13.98
C GLY A 198 7.05 18.39 13.31
N LEU A 199 7.08 18.31 11.98
CA LEU A 199 8.34 18.39 11.20
C LEU A 199 9.18 19.64 11.51
N ASP A 200 8.55 20.81 11.58
CA ASP A 200 9.24 22.08 11.82
C ASP A 200 9.92 22.10 13.20
N VAL A 201 9.24 21.56 14.22
CA VAL A 201 9.78 21.40 15.58
C VAL A 201 10.93 20.39 15.61
N ILE A 202 10.78 19.27 14.90
CA ILE A 202 11.86 18.27 14.79
C ILE A 202 13.08 18.91 14.13
N ALA A 203 12.88 19.71 13.07
CA ALA A 203 13.93 20.42 12.37
C ALA A 203 14.69 21.42 13.25
N GLU A 204 13.98 22.19 14.10
CA GLU A 204 14.60 23.09 15.09
C GLU A 204 15.56 22.35 16.03
N ILE A 205 15.24 21.12 16.43
CA ILE A 205 16.05 20.31 17.35
C ILE A 205 17.19 19.60 16.61
N ALA A 206 16.91 19.05 15.43
CA ALA A 206 17.85 18.22 14.68
C ALA A 206 18.96 19.03 13.98
N ARG A 207 18.61 20.19 13.39
CA ARG A 207 19.52 20.98 12.55
C ARG A 207 20.78 21.44 13.29
N PRO A 208 20.73 22.01 14.51
CA PRO A 208 21.94 22.40 15.25
C PRO A 208 22.86 21.23 15.61
N ARG A 209 22.33 19.99 15.58
CA ARG A 209 23.04 18.75 15.92
C ARG A 209 23.53 18.00 14.67
N GLY A 210 23.25 18.50 13.48
CA GLY A 210 23.67 17.88 12.22
C GLY A 210 23.04 16.51 11.95
N VAL A 211 21.84 16.23 12.49
CA VAL A 211 21.12 14.97 12.26
C VAL A 211 20.15 15.14 11.08
N PRO A 212 20.28 14.35 9.99
CA PRO A 212 19.36 14.40 8.87
C PRO A 212 17.93 14.00 9.25
N ILE A 213 16.95 14.64 8.62
CA ILE A 213 15.53 14.26 8.69
C ILE A 213 15.10 13.67 7.36
N LEU A 214 14.55 12.45 7.40
CA LEU A 214 13.95 11.77 6.25
C LEU A 214 12.43 11.74 6.43
N VAL A 215 11.72 12.39 5.51
CA VAL A 215 10.25 12.33 5.47
C VAL A 215 9.80 11.25 4.51
N ASP A 216 9.04 10.27 5.01
CA ASP A 216 8.27 9.34 4.19
C ASP A 216 6.95 10.00 3.77
N ALA A 217 6.91 10.52 2.55
CA ALA A 217 5.74 11.11 1.91
C ALA A 217 5.15 10.17 0.84
N ALA A 218 5.32 8.85 0.99
CA ALA A 218 4.94 7.87 -0.02
C ALA A 218 3.51 8.06 -0.55
N ALA A 219 2.56 8.32 0.35
CA ALA A 219 1.13 8.45 0.04
C ALA A 219 0.69 9.90 -0.26
N GLU A 220 1.61 10.87 -0.24
CA GLU A 220 1.27 12.27 -0.47
C GLU A 220 1.40 12.68 -1.93
N ARG A 221 0.70 13.76 -2.30
CA ARG A 221 0.96 14.45 -3.56
C ARG A 221 2.31 15.17 -3.53
N LEU A 222 3.02 15.15 -4.65
CA LEU A 222 4.25 15.92 -4.83
C LEU A 222 3.91 17.42 -4.91
N THR A 223 4.57 18.23 -4.09
CA THR A 223 4.47 19.70 -4.11
C THR A 223 5.71 20.30 -4.75
N ILE A 224 5.54 21.41 -5.47
CA ILE A 224 6.62 22.13 -6.16
C ILE A 224 6.40 23.65 -5.93
N PRO A 225 7.29 24.35 -5.20
CA PRO A 225 8.46 23.82 -4.49
C PRO A 225 8.05 22.80 -3.40
N ASN A 226 8.98 21.92 -3.02
CA ASN A 226 8.67 20.84 -2.08
C ASN A 226 8.40 21.36 -0.66
N LEU A 227 7.18 21.14 -0.17
CA LEU A 227 6.72 21.59 1.15
C LEU A 227 7.57 21.03 2.30
N HIS A 228 7.94 19.75 2.24
CA HIS A 228 8.66 19.08 3.34
C HIS A 228 10.11 19.56 3.44
N LEU A 229 10.78 19.75 2.30
CA LEU A 229 12.11 20.36 2.28
C LEU A 229 12.06 21.80 2.82
N ALA A 230 11.04 22.59 2.45
CA ALA A 230 10.85 23.95 2.97
C ALA A 230 10.62 23.99 4.49
N ARG A 231 9.93 22.98 5.04
CA ARG A 231 9.68 22.78 6.48
C ARG A 231 10.88 22.21 7.25
N GLY A 232 11.99 21.95 6.57
CA GLY A 232 13.25 21.55 7.20
C GLY A 232 13.59 20.07 7.14
N ALA A 233 12.87 19.26 6.36
CA ALA A 233 13.33 17.92 6.01
C ALA A 233 14.67 17.99 5.26
N THR A 234 15.57 17.03 5.51
CA THR A 234 16.80 16.88 4.73
C THR A 234 16.53 16.11 3.45
N MET A 235 15.73 15.05 3.52
CA MET A 235 15.32 14.26 2.37
C MET A 235 13.82 13.95 2.46
N VAL A 236 13.18 13.80 1.31
CA VAL A 236 11.77 13.39 1.23
C VAL A 236 11.59 12.31 0.18
N ALA A 237 10.87 11.25 0.54
CA ALA A 237 10.62 10.09 -0.30
C ALA A 237 9.16 10.03 -0.74
N TYR A 238 8.91 9.74 -2.01
CA TYR A 238 7.59 9.57 -2.62
C TYR A 238 7.48 8.23 -3.32
N SER A 239 6.26 7.69 -3.42
CA SER A 239 5.98 6.51 -4.22
C SER A 239 5.60 6.89 -5.65
N GLY A 240 6.24 6.27 -6.63
CA GLY A 240 5.93 6.46 -8.05
C GLY A 240 4.56 5.91 -8.41
N GLY A 241 4.28 4.68 -7.97
CA GLY A 241 3.04 3.94 -8.23
C GLY A 241 1.78 4.47 -7.54
N LYS A 242 1.85 5.58 -6.80
CA LYS A 242 0.70 6.21 -6.14
C LYS A 242 0.27 7.48 -6.87
N CYS A 243 0.40 8.64 -6.22
CA CYS A 243 -0.14 9.89 -6.72
C CYS A 243 0.47 10.32 -8.06
N LEU A 244 1.77 10.05 -8.23
CA LEU A 244 2.52 10.41 -9.42
C LEU A 244 2.10 9.60 -10.66
N ARG A 245 1.45 8.43 -10.47
CA ARG A 245 1.07 7.51 -11.55
C ARG A 245 2.27 7.14 -12.44
N GLY A 246 3.45 7.05 -11.82
CA GLY A 246 4.67 6.49 -12.38
C GLY A 246 4.70 4.97 -12.25
N PRO A 247 5.84 4.32 -12.59
CA PRO A 247 5.96 2.87 -12.48
C PRO A 247 5.63 2.37 -11.07
N GLN A 248 4.90 1.25 -10.98
CA GLN A 248 4.40 0.73 -9.71
C GLN A 248 5.50 0.45 -8.68
N CYS A 249 6.61 -0.12 -9.16
CA CYS A 249 7.78 -0.47 -8.35
C CYS A 249 8.84 0.64 -8.29
N ALA A 250 8.50 1.90 -8.55
CA ALA A 250 9.42 3.03 -8.47
C ALA A 250 9.18 3.94 -7.25
N GLY A 251 10.25 4.57 -6.78
CA GLY A 251 10.25 5.60 -5.75
C GLY A 251 11.06 6.81 -6.19
N LEU A 252 10.79 7.95 -5.57
CA LEU A 252 11.50 9.21 -5.80
C LEU A 252 12.03 9.71 -4.46
N LEU A 253 13.32 10.03 -4.38
CA LEU A 253 13.93 10.65 -3.22
C LEU A 253 14.56 11.98 -3.63
N LEU A 254 14.21 13.05 -2.93
CA LEU A 254 14.66 14.42 -3.19
C LEU A 254 15.44 14.95 -1.98
N GLY A 255 16.50 15.74 -2.21
CA GLY A 255 17.36 16.26 -1.13
C GLY A 255 18.71 16.79 -1.63
N PRO A 256 19.69 17.01 -0.71
CA PRO A 256 21.03 17.47 -1.03
C PRO A 256 21.80 16.53 -1.97
N LYS A 257 22.54 17.09 -2.92
CA LYS A 257 23.22 16.31 -3.97
C LYS A 257 24.21 15.32 -3.38
N ASN A 258 25.07 15.78 -2.48
CA ASN A 258 26.11 14.94 -1.87
C ASN A 258 25.54 13.72 -1.13
N LEU A 259 24.45 13.91 -0.37
CA LEU A 259 23.83 12.84 0.40
C LEU A 259 23.08 11.86 -0.50
N LEU A 260 22.42 12.36 -1.55
CA LEU A 260 21.77 11.52 -2.54
C LEU A 260 22.78 10.79 -3.46
N GLN A 261 23.98 11.34 -3.69
CA GLN A 261 25.08 10.63 -4.35
C GLN A 261 25.56 9.47 -3.49
N ALA A 262 25.70 9.69 -2.17
CA ALA A 262 25.97 8.60 -1.23
C ALA A 262 24.84 7.54 -1.23
N ALA A 263 23.57 7.95 -1.32
CA ALA A 263 22.44 7.02 -1.43
C ALA A 263 22.53 6.18 -2.71
N PHE A 264 22.91 6.77 -3.84
CA PHE A 264 23.09 6.06 -5.10
C PHE A 264 24.27 5.07 -5.08
N LEU A 265 25.40 5.42 -4.43
CA LEU A 265 26.51 4.50 -4.19
C LEU A 265 26.09 3.30 -3.31
N ASN A 266 25.13 3.52 -2.40
CA ASN A 266 24.48 2.47 -1.60
C ASN A 266 23.32 1.77 -2.32
N SER A 267 23.11 2.04 -3.62
CA SER A 267 22.09 1.44 -4.48
C SER A 267 22.72 0.64 -5.63
N ALA A 268 21.88 -0.02 -6.43
CA ALA A 268 22.31 -0.60 -7.70
C ALA A 268 22.63 0.51 -8.72
N PRO A 269 23.61 0.32 -9.62
CA PRO A 269 24.26 -0.94 -9.99
C PRO A 269 25.41 -1.37 -9.06
N HIS A 270 25.84 -0.51 -8.14
CA HIS A 270 26.96 -0.78 -7.24
C HIS A 270 26.72 -2.05 -6.41
N HIS A 271 27.79 -2.80 -6.13
CA HIS A 271 27.76 -4.02 -5.30
C HIS A 271 27.66 -3.67 -3.81
N SER A 272 26.67 -2.87 -3.43
CA SER A 272 26.38 -2.45 -2.06
C SER A 272 25.14 -3.16 -1.52
N PHE A 273 24.77 -2.91 -0.25
CA PHE A 273 23.56 -3.48 0.37
C PHE A 273 22.31 -3.31 -0.52
N GLY A 274 22.16 -2.13 -1.12
CA GLY A 274 21.03 -1.79 -1.97
C GLY A 274 21.03 -2.43 -3.35
N ARG A 275 22.01 -3.27 -3.69
CA ARG A 275 22.01 -4.04 -4.94
C ARG A 275 20.80 -4.96 -5.06
N SER A 276 20.28 -5.43 -3.92
CA SER A 276 19.06 -6.22 -3.77
C SER A 276 17.78 -5.43 -4.09
N MET A 277 17.85 -4.09 -4.07
CA MET A 277 16.75 -3.16 -4.35
C MET A 277 16.95 -2.44 -5.70
N LYS A 278 17.36 -3.20 -6.72
CA LYS A 278 17.67 -2.65 -8.05
C LYS A 278 16.44 -2.07 -8.73
N VAL A 279 16.57 -0.84 -9.23
CA VAL A 279 15.63 -0.24 -10.20
C VAL A 279 16.18 -0.35 -11.62
N GLY A 280 15.32 -0.64 -12.60
CA GLY A 280 15.69 -0.74 -14.01
C GLY A 280 15.77 0.64 -14.69
N LYS A 281 16.43 0.71 -15.86
CA LYS A 281 16.53 1.98 -16.62
C LYS A 281 15.15 2.40 -17.16
N GLU A 282 14.31 1.42 -17.44
CA GLU A 282 12.92 1.60 -17.84
C GLU A 282 12.13 2.30 -16.73
N GLU A 283 12.21 1.80 -15.48
CA GLU A 283 11.55 2.44 -14.35
C GLU A 283 12.15 3.81 -14.01
N ILE A 284 13.47 3.98 -14.13
CA ILE A 284 14.12 5.29 -13.96
C ILE A 284 13.52 6.32 -14.93
N MET A 285 13.48 5.98 -16.23
CA MET A 285 12.94 6.88 -17.26
C MET A 285 11.43 7.05 -17.15
N GLY A 286 10.70 6.00 -16.80
CA GLY A 286 9.26 6.06 -16.55
C GLY A 286 8.94 6.97 -15.36
N MET A 287 9.74 6.92 -14.29
CA MET A 287 9.55 7.79 -13.13
C MET A 287 9.87 9.25 -13.46
N LEU A 288 10.94 9.50 -14.24
CA LEU A 288 11.25 10.84 -14.72
C LEU A 288 10.09 11.42 -15.55
N ALA A 289 9.55 10.64 -16.49
CA ALA A 289 8.40 11.03 -17.30
C ALA A 289 7.15 11.33 -16.45
N ALA A 290 6.94 10.59 -15.35
CA ALA A 290 5.84 10.84 -14.42
C ALA A 290 5.98 12.21 -13.74
N VAL A 291 7.19 12.61 -13.33
CA VAL A 291 7.46 13.93 -12.72
C VAL A 291 7.34 15.05 -13.77
N GLU A 292 7.81 14.82 -15.00
CA GLU A 292 7.62 15.77 -16.10
C GLU A 292 6.15 15.97 -16.49
N ALA A 293 5.35 14.90 -16.42
CA ALA A 293 3.91 14.99 -16.61
C ALA A 293 3.25 15.71 -15.43
N TRP A 294 3.70 15.47 -14.19
CA TRP A 294 3.16 16.08 -12.99
C TRP A 294 3.12 17.61 -13.04
N VAL A 295 4.17 18.26 -13.56
CA VAL A 295 4.22 19.73 -13.70
C VAL A 295 3.36 20.28 -14.84
N LYS A 296 2.86 19.43 -15.75
CA LYS A 296 2.05 19.82 -16.91
C LYS A 296 0.57 19.49 -16.76
N ARG A 297 0.24 18.51 -15.92
CA ARG A 297 -1.13 18.03 -15.70
C ARG A 297 -2.02 19.14 -15.13
N ASP A 298 -3.24 19.21 -15.63
CA ASP A 298 -4.27 20.09 -15.07
C ASP A 298 -4.91 19.40 -13.86
N HIS A 299 -4.27 19.58 -12.71
CA HIS A 299 -4.73 19.03 -11.44
C HIS A 299 -6.12 19.53 -11.02
N LYS A 300 -6.57 20.68 -11.52
CA LYS A 300 -7.90 21.21 -11.23
C LYS A 300 -8.95 20.50 -12.08
N ALA A 301 -8.70 20.34 -13.37
CA ALA A 301 -9.59 19.59 -14.26
C ALA A 301 -9.72 18.12 -13.83
N GLU A 302 -8.63 17.48 -13.39
CA GLU A 302 -8.69 16.12 -12.81
C GLU A 302 -9.59 16.06 -11.58
N TRP A 303 -9.56 17.09 -10.73
CA TRP A 303 -10.40 17.17 -9.55
C TRP A 303 -11.88 17.32 -9.91
N GLU A 304 -12.20 18.24 -10.82
CA GLU A 304 -13.55 18.46 -11.34
C GLU A 304 -14.11 17.19 -12.00
N GLU A 305 -13.26 16.45 -12.73
CA GLU A 305 -13.63 15.16 -13.31
C GLU A 305 -13.99 14.14 -12.22
N TRP A 306 -13.17 14.01 -11.17
CA TRP A 306 -13.48 13.11 -10.05
C TRP A 306 -14.78 13.47 -9.35
N GLU A 307 -15.02 14.75 -9.06
CA GLU A 307 -16.27 15.19 -8.45
C GLU A 307 -17.47 14.88 -9.34
N SER A 308 -17.36 15.10 -10.66
CA SER A 308 -18.44 14.75 -11.60
C SER A 308 -18.78 13.26 -11.61
N TRP A 309 -17.77 12.38 -11.49
CA TRP A 309 -17.99 10.93 -11.41
C TRP A 309 -18.66 10.53 -10.10
N LEU A 310 -18.24 11.14 -8.98
CA LEU A 310 -18.87 10.90 -7.68
C LEU A 310 -20.30 11.40 -7.65
N ASP A 311 -20.59 12.57 -8.22
CA ASP A 311 -21.94 13.11 -8.34
C ASP A 311 -22.86 12.19 -9.14
N HIS A 312 -22.39 11.68 -10.28
CA HIS A 312 -23.15 10.72 -11.08
C HIS A 312 -23.52 9.46 -10.28
N ILE A 313 -22.56 8.87 -9.56
CA ILE A 313 -22.81 7.70 -8.72
C ILE A 313 -23.83 8.05 -7.62
N ALA A 314 -23.64 9.21 -6.97
CA ALA A 314 -24.51 9.66 -5.89
C ALA A 314 -25.96 9.88 -6.37
N GLU A 315 -26.15 10.51 -7.53
CA GLU A 315 -27.47 10.70 -8.16
C GLU A 315 -28.18 9.37 -8.44
N GLN A 316 -27.47 8.36 -8.94
CA GLN A 316 -28.07 7.06 -9.21
C GLN A 316 -28.51 6.35 -7.94
N VAL A 317 -27.66 6.28 -6.91
CA VAL A 317 -27.99 5.51 -5.69
C VAL A 317 -29.02 6.19 -4.80
N ARG A 318 -29.12 7.53 -4.82
CA ARG A 318 -30.17 8.29 -4.10
C ARG A 318 -31.60 7.99 -4.57
N ARG A 319 -31.76 7.30 -5.71
CA ARG A 319 -33.07 6.81 -6.18
C ARG A 319 -33.61 5.66 -5.34
N VAL A 320 -32.79 5.05 -4.48
CA VAL A 320 -33.21 4.01 -3.53
C VAL A 320 -33.66 4.68 -2.22
N ASP A 321 -34.88 4.39 -1.77
CA ASP A 321 -35.43 4.95 -0.55
C ASP A 321 -34.57 4.62 0.68
N GLY A 322 -34.26 5.63 1.49
CA GLY A 322 -33.41 5.51 2.67
C GLY A 322 -31.89 5.51 2.42
N VAL A 323 -31.44 5.72 1.17
CA VAL A 323 -30.01 5.90 0.85
C VAL A 323 -29.63 7.38 0.87
N GLU A 324 -28.60 7.69 1.65
CA GLU A 324 -27.98 9.02 1.77
C GLU A 324 -26.56 9.01 1.19
N THR A 325 -26.09 10.17 0.75
CA THR A 325 -24.77 10.32 0.11
C THR A 325 -24.07 11.59 0.56
N GLU A 326 -22.76 11.53 0.73
CA GLU A 326 -21.94 12.68 1.13
C GLU A 326 -20.58 12.63 0.44
N ILE A 327 -20.14 13.77 -0.11
CA ILE A 327 -18.77 13.94 -0.60
C ILE A 327 -17.90 14.41 0.57
N ILE A 328 -16.89 13.62 0.89
CA ILE A 328 -15.91 13.89 1.93
C ILE A 328 -14.66 14.45 1.27
N GLN A 329 -14.33 15.70 1.62
CA GLN A 329 -13.12 16.36 1.13
C GLN A 329 -11.88 15.94 1.95
N PRO A 330 -10.69 15.80 1.33
CA PRO A 330 -9.49 15.42 2.05
C PRO A 330 -8.91 16.59 2.86
N GLU A 331 -8.37 16.29 4.03
CA GLU A 331 -7.82 17.29 4.96
C GLU A 331 -6.28 17.40 4.91
N SER A 332 -5.62 16.56 4.12
CA SER A 332 -4.16 16.52 4.02
C SER A 332 -3.67 16.17 2.61
N LEU A 333 -2.35 16.23 2.40
CA LEU A 333 -1.70 15.84 1.14
C LEU A 333 -1.71 14.32 0.92
N SER A 334 -1.87 13.55 2.00
CA SER A 334 -1.95 12.09 1.99
C SER A 334 -3.25 11.60 1.36
N ASN A 335 -3.16 10.73 0.35
CA ASN A 335 -4.30 10.17 -0.38
C ASN A 335 -5.31 11.26 -0.81
N ASN A 336 -4.79 12.40 -1.27
CA ASN A 336 -5.54 13.63 -1.49
C ASN A 336 -6.47 13.52 -2.72
N ALA A 337 -7.68 13.02 -2.48
CA ALA A 337 -8.80 13.00 -3.42
C ALA A 337 -10.13 13.06 -2.64
N PRO A 338 -11.22 13.59 -3.25
CA PRO A 338 -12.55 13.50 -2.68
C PRO A 338 -13.02 12.05 -2.61
N ARG A 339 -13.93 11.74 -1.68
CA ARG A 339 -14.53 10.41 -1.54
C ARG A 339 -16.03 10.51 -1.42
N LEU A 340 -16.76 9.59 -2.05
CA LEU A 340 -18.20 9.47 -1.85
C LEU A 340 -18.49 8.43 -0.77
N ARG A 341 -19.17 8.84 0.30
CA ARG A 341 -19.77 7.93 1.28
C ARG A 341 -21.26 7.76 0.95
N ILE A 342 -21.68 6.51 0.81
CA ILE A 342 -23.08 6.11 0.61
C ILE A 342 -23.52 5.39 1.89
N ALA A 343 -24.57 5.86 2.55
CA ALA A 343 -25.02 5.34 3.83
C ALA A 343 -26.53 5.03 3.82
N TRP A 344 -26.94 4.03 4.59
CA TRP A 344 -28.34 3.64 4.74
C TRP A 344 -28.56 2.86 6.05
N ASP A 345 -29.82 2.61 6.39
CA ASP A 345 -30.20 1.67 7.43
C ASP A 345 -30.25 0.24 6.84
N GLY A 346 -29.29 -0.60 7.21
CA GLY A 346 -29.14 -1.97 6.72
C GLY A 346 -30.25 -2.92 7.19
N ALA A 347 -30.91 -2.65 8.32
CA ALA A 347 -32.04 -3.45 8.78
C ALA A 347 -33.31 -3.13 7.97
N ARG A 348 -33.53 -1.85 7.64
CA ARG A 348 -34.63 -1.39 6.78
C ARG A 348 -34.41 -1.84 5.33
N LEU A 349 -33.20 -1.72 4.81
CA LEU A 349 -32.90 -2.10 3.43
C LEU A 349 -32.71 -3.62 3.27
N GLY A 350 -32.34 -4.34 4.33
CA GLY A 350 -32.09 -5.78 4.31
C GLY A 350 -30.71 -6.19 3.81
N ILE A 351 -29.74 -5.27 3.79
CA ILE A 351 -28.34 -5.52 3.42
C ILE A 351 -27.39 -4.55 4.11
N TRP A 352 -26.17 -4.99 4.41
CA TRP A 352 -25.14 -4.22 5.12
C TRP A 352 -23.92 -3.94 4.25
N GLY A 353 -23.14 -2.92 4.61
CA GLY A 353 -22.03 -2.43 3.79
C GLY A 353 -20.99 -3.49 3.45
N GLN A 354 -20.58 -4.32 4.41
CA GLN A 354 -19.62 -5.41 4.15
C GLN A 354 -20.16 -6.46 3.18
N ALA A 355 -21.48 -6.71 3.20
CA ALA A 355 -22.09 -7.61 2.25
C ALA A 355 -22.15 -7.01 0.83
N VAL A 356 -22.43 -5.70 0.72
CA VAL A 356 -22.35 -4.97 -0.56
C VAL A 356 -20.93 -5.03 -1.14
N GLU A 357 -19.92 -4.76 -0.31
CA GLU A 357 -18.51 -4.85 -0.72
C GLU A 357 -18.14 -6.24 -1.23
N ARG A 358 -18.54 -7.29 -0.52
CA ARG A 358 -18.31 -8.68 -0.97
C ARG A 358 -18.98 -8.97 -2.31
N LEU A 359 -20.26 -8.61 -2.48
CA LEU A 359 -21.00 -8.82 -3.73
C LEU A 359 -20.34 -8.10 -4.92
N LEU A 360 -19.81 -6.91 -4.70
CA LEU A 360 -19.07 -6.14 -5.72
C LEU A 360 -17.70 -6.77 -6.04
N ALA A 361 -16.98 -7.24 -5.04
CA ALA A 361 -15.68 -7.89 -5.22
C ALA A 361 -15.79 -9.27 -5.90
N GLU A 362 -16.87 -10.00 -5.64
CA GLU A 362 -17.13 -11.32 -6.24
C GLU A 362 -17.78 -11.21 -7.62
N GLY A 363 -18.55 -10.14 -7.87
CA GLY A 363 -19.29 -9.90 -9.11
C GLY A 363 -18.45 -9.67 -10.36
N ASP A 364 -19.13 -9.54 -11.50
CA ASP A 364 -18.54 -9.25 -12.81
C ASP A 364 -19.19 -7.99 -13.42
N PRO A 365 -18.43 -6.88 -13.64
CA PRO A 365 -17.02 -6.73 -13.33
C PRO A 365 -16.76 -6.67 -11.81
N ARG A 366 -15.54 -7.07 -11.40
CA ARG A 366 -15.08 -6.98 -10.01
C ARG A 366 -14.86 -5.51 -9.65
N ILE A 367 -15.46 -5.04 -8.57
CA ILE A 367 -15.31 -3.68 -8.07
C ILE A 367 -14.78 -3.74 -6.63
N VAL A 368 -13.67 -3.03 -6.36
CA VAL A 368 -13.06 -2.98 -5.02
C VAL A 368 -13.24 -1.58 -4.44
N LEU A 369 -13.92 -1.49 -3.29
CA LEU A 369 -14.29 -0.23 -2.64
C LEU A 369 -13.19 0.31 -1.70
N ALA A 370 -13.26 1.61 -1.39
CA ALA A 370 -12.36 2.26 -0.44
C ALA A 370 -12.58 1.77 1.00
N GLY A 371 -13.82 1.46 1.34
CA GLY A 371 -14.16 0.80 2.60
C GLY A 371 -15.66 0.56 2.72
N SER A 372 -16.02 -0.21 3.74
CA SER A 372 -17.40 -0.54 4.07
C SER A 372 -17.60 -0.62 5.59
N THR A 373 -18.82 -0.38 6.06
CA THR A 373 -19.19 -0.53 7.48
C THR A 373 -20.56 -1.18 7.61
N GLY A 374 -20.79 -1.81 8.76
CA GLY A 374 -22.04 -2.48 9.08
C GLY A 374 -22.03 -3.96 8.72
N THR A 375 -22.57 -4.77 9.63
CA THR A 375 -22.78 -6.21 9.47
C THR A 375 -24.15 -6.58 10.02
N ALA A 376 -24.67 -7.75 9.65
CA ALA A 376 -25.93 -8.27 10.21
C ALA A 376 -25.90 -8.46 11.74
N ARG A 377 -24.74 -8.35 12.38
CA ARG A 377 -24.54 -8.50 13.83
C ARG A 377 -24.32 -7.15 14.55
N GLU A 378 -24.17 -6.06 13.81
CA GLU A 378 -23.90 -4.71 14.33
C GLU A 378 -25.10 -3.77 14.11
N PRO A 379 -25.14 -2.58 14.74
CA PRO A 379 -26.24 -1.63 14.58
C PRO A 379 -26.57 -1.32 13.11
N ALA A 380 -27.80 -0.90 12.87
CA ALA A 380 -28.36 -0.79 11.52
C ALA A 380 -27.58 0.10 10.55
N ARG A 381 -26.80 1.09 11.02
CA ARG A 381 -26.09 2.02 10.13
C ARG A 381 -25.02 1.31 9.29
N SER A 382 -25.26 1.27 7.98
CA SER A 382 -24.38 0.67 6.99
C SER A 382 -23.83 1.73 6.04
N SER A 383 -22.61 1.52 5.54
CA SER A 383 -22.06 2.41 4.51
C SER A 383 -21.06 1.72 3.60
N VAL A 384 -20.86 2.30 2.42
CA VAL A 384 -19.73 2.04 1.53
C VAL A 384 -19.08 3.36 1.12
N THR A 385 -17.78 3.32 0.84
CA THR A 385 -16.99 4.48 0.41
C THR A 385 -16.32 4.21 -0.94
N ILE A 386 -16.35 5.20 -1.82
CA ILE A 386 -15.73 5.17 -3.15
C ILE A 386 -14.67 6.27 -3.21
N MET A 387 -13.49 5.91 -3.68
CA MET A 387 -12.43 6.86 -4.03
C MET A 387 -12.27 6.85 -5.56
N PRO A 388 -12.52 7.97 -6.26
CA PRO A 388 -12.52 8.04 -7.72
C PRO A 388 -11.11 8.03 -8.32
N TYR A 389 -10.10 8.21 -7.46
CA TYR A 389 -8.74 8.54 -7.85
C TYR A 389 -8.10 7.56 -8.85
N MET A 390 -8.45 6.27 -8.77
CA MET A 390 -7.91 5.21 -9.62
C MET A 390 -8.91 4.67 -10.64
N MET A 391 -10.09 5.29 -10.75
CA MET A 391 -11.07 4.94 -11.76
C MET A 391 -10.65 5.48 -13.13
N SER A 392 -11.04 4.77 -14.17
CA SER A 392 -10.89 5.17 -15.57
C SER A 392 -12.18 5.84 -16.07
N PRO A 393 -12.11 6.68 -17.12
CA PRO A 393 -13.30 7.22 -17.75
C PRO A 393 -14.32 6.12 -18.12
N GLY A 394 -15.59 6.34 -17.78
CA GLY A 394 -16.69 5.39 -17.97
C GLY A 394 -16.89 4.36 -16.84
N GLU A 395 -15.89 4.09 -15.99
CA GLU A 395 -16.06 3.11 -14.91
C GLU A 395 -17.07 3.57 -13.84
N HIS A 396 -17.28 4.88 -13.69
CA HIS A 396 -18.26 5.44 -12.76
C HIS A 396 -19.70 5.09 -13.12
N GLU A 397 -20.03 4.95 -14.40
CA GLU A 397 -21.35 4.50 -14.85
C GLU A 397 -21.61 3.05 -14.42
N ILE A 398 -20.61 2.18 -14.63
CA ILE A 398 -20.66 0.77 -14.22
C ILE A 398 -20.81 0.67 -12.69
N VAL A 399 -20.01 1.42 -11.94
CA VAL A 399 -20.06 1.43 -10.48
C VAL A 399 -21.43 1.91 -9.99
N ALA A 400 -21.97 2.97 -10.58
CA ALA A 400 -23.30 3.49 -10.26
C ALA A 400 -24.40 2.46 -10.52
N GLU A 401 -24.39 1.81 -11.69
CA GLU A 401 -25.36 0.78 -12.06
C GLU A 401 -25.31 -0.41 -11.10
N ARG A 402 -24.11 -0.91 -10.79
CA ARG A 402 -23.92 -2.07 -9.91
C ARG A 402 -24.35 -1.78 -8.47
N LEU A 403 -24.01 -0.61 -7.94
CA LEU A 403 -24.45 -0.19 -6.60
C LEU A 403 -25.97 -0.02 -6.55
N TYR A 404 -26.55 0.67 -7.54
CA TYR A 404 -28.00 0.83 -7.63
C TYR A 404 -28.71 -0.53 -7.71
N ALA A 405 -28.23 -1.46 -8.52
CA ALA A 405 -28.82 -2.79 -8.64
C ALA A 405 -28.81 -3.56 -7.31
N ILE A 406 -27.69 -3.55 -6.58
CA ILE A 406 -27.56 -4.23 -5.28
C ILE A 406 -28.45 -3.57 -4.23
N LEU A 407 -28.46 -2.24 -4.14
CA LEU A 407 -29.20 -1.51 -3.11
C LEU A 407 -30.71 -1.47 -3.37
N SER A 408 -31.14 -1.37 -4.63
CA SER A 408 -32.56 -1.36 -5.00
C SER A 408 -33.23 -2.74 -4.92
N ARG A 409 -32.44 -3.81 -5.10
CA ARG A 409 -32.90 -5.21 -5.01
C ARG A 409 -31.88 -6.06 -4.27
N PRO A 410 -31.78 -5.91 -2.94
CA PRO A 410 -30.81 -6.66 -2.15
C PRO A 410 -31.03 -8.17 -2.29
N PRO A 411 -29.98 -8.94 -2.62
CA PRO A 411 -30.10 -10.39 -2.66
C PRO A 411 -30.43 -10.93 -1.28
N LYS A 412 -31.22 -12.01 -1.21
CA LYS A 412 -31.45 -12.74 0.04
C LYS A 412 -30.16 -13.44 0.44
N LEU A 413 -29.40 -12.79 1.31
CA LEU A 413 -28.22 -13.39 1.92
C LEU A 413 -28.67 -14.30 3.06
N SER A 414 -28.30 -15.57 3.03
CA SER A 414 -28.52 -16.47 4.15
C SER A 414 -27.69 -15.97 5.34
N ALA A 415 -28.35 -15.39 6.35
CA ALA A 415 -27.74 -15.26 7.66
C ALA A 415 -27.46 -16.70 8.16
N PRO A 416 -26.27 -17.00 8.70
CA PRO A 416 -26.08 -18.24 9.43
C PRO A 416 -27.18 -18.33 10.49
N PRO A 417 -27.96 -19.42 10.55
CA PRO A 417 -29.00 -19.55 11.56
C PRO A 417 -28.36 -19.45 12.94
N LEU A 418 -28.97 -18.65 13.83
CA LEU A 418 -28.57 -18.65 15.23
C LEU A 418 -28.76 -20.07 15.78
N SER A 419 -27.68 -20.73 16.20
CA SER A 419 -27.78 -22.11 16.69
C SER A 419 -28.65 -22.15 17.94
N ARG A 420 -29.63 -23.07 17.95
CA ARG A 420 -30.45 -23.37 19.13
C ARG A 420 -29.80 -24.42 20.04
N GLU A 421 -28.62 -24.92 19.65
CA GLU A 421 -27.89 -25.91 20.45
C GLU A 421 -27.26 -25.26 21.68
N PRO A 422 -27.10 -26.02 22.79
CA PRO A 422 -26.38 -25.54 23.95
C PRO A 422 -24.96 -25.09 23.54
N VAL A 423 -24.57 -23.90 23.96
CA VAL A 423 -23.23 -23.38 23.69
C VAL A 423 -22.19 -24.31 24.31
N ALA A 424 -21.27 -24.83 23.50
CA ALA A 424 -20.22 -25.71 24.00
C ALA A 424 -19.28 -24.98 24.97
N GLN A 425 -18.83 -25.68 26.01
CA GLN A 425 -17.93 -25.13 27.04
C GLN A 425 -16.47 -25.24 26.62
N VAL A 426 -15.86 -24.10 26.28
CA VAL A 426 -14.48 -24.00 25.78
C VAL A 426 -13.52 -23.32 26.76
N SER A 427 -14.01 -22.84 27.91
CA SER A 427 -13.18 -22.21 28.95
C SER A 427 -11.94 -23.04 29.31
N GLY A 428 -10.83 -22.37 29.59
CA GLY A 428 -9.56 -22.97 29.99
C GLY A 428 -8.43 -22.77 28.97
N GLN A 429 -7.31 -23.43 29.22
CA GLN A 429 -6.11 -23.35 28.37
C GLN A 429 -6.10 -24.44 27.29
N TRP A 430 -5.62 -24.07 26.12
CA TRP A 430 -5.49 -24.90 24.93
C TRP A 430 -4.11 -24.72 24.30
N ASP A 431 -3.51 -25.85 23.91
CA ASP A 431 -2.27 -25.88 23.16
C ASP A 431 -2.66 -25.97 21.67
N ALA A 432 -2.37 -24.91 20.92
CA ALA A 432 -2.74 -24.77 19.52
C ALA A 432 -1.52 -24.96 18.61
N HIS A 433 -1.68 -25.75 17.56
CA HIS A 433 -0.68 -25.96 16.51
C HIS A 433 -1.20 -25.33 15.22
N LEU A 434 -0.42 -24.43 14.62
CA LEU A 434 -0.72 -23.77 13.35
C LEU A 434 0.18 -24.34 12.25
N GLU A 435 -0.40 -24.73 11.13
CA GLU A 435 0.29 -25.22 9.94
C GLU A 435 0.23 -24.15 8.84
N PHE A 436 1.37 -23.51 8.57
CA PHE A 436 1.51 -22.50 7.53
C PHE A 436 1.78 -23.15 6.16
N VAL A 437 1.82 -22.33 5.11
CA VAL A 437 2.23 -22.79 3.76
C VAL A 437 3.60 -23.48 3.79
N CYS A 438 4.50 -23.01 4.66
CA CYS A 438 5.75 -23.67 4.97
C CYS A 438 6.11 -23.42 6.44
N GLY A 439 6.36 -24.49 7.20
CA GLY A 439 6.61 -24.42 8.64
C GLY A 439 5.34 -24.43 9.48
N SER A 440 5.53 -24.39 10.79
CA SER A 440 4.47 -24.46 11.79
C SER A 440 4.84 -23.64 13.03
N ALA A 441 3.86 -23.30 13.86
CA ALA A 441 4.09 -22.68 15.16
C ALA A 441 3.13 -23.24 16.21
N ASP A 442 3.64 -23.34 17.44
CA ASP A 442 2.85 -23.72 18.61
C ASP A 442 2.47 -22.46 19.41
N HIS A 443 1.18 -22.30 19.62
CA HIS A 443 0.55 -21.17 20.30
C HIS A 443 -0.20 -21.68 21.54
N VAL A 444 -0.49 -20.77 22.47
CA VAL A 444 -1.33 -21.06 23.65
C VAL A 444 -2.53 -20.13 23.63
N LEU A 445 -3.73 -20.70 23.77
CA LEU A 445 -4.98 -19.98 23.87
C LEU A 445 -5.57 -20.19 25.25
N ILE A 446 -5.96 -19.11 25.91
CA ILE A 446 -6.61 -19.15 27.22
C ILE A 446 -7.95 -18.46 27.08
N PHE A 447 -9.04 -19.19 27.30
CA PHE A 447 -10.40 -18.68 27.19
C PHE A 447 -11.08 -18.55 28.55
N GLU A 448 -11.70 -17.39 28.77
CA GLU A 448 -12.81 -17.20 29.69
C GLU A 448 -14.09 -17.09 28.85
N GLN A 449 -15.16 -17.76 29.28
CA GLN A 449 -16.43 -17.82 28.55
C GLN A 449 -17.58 -17.37 29.42
N GLN A 450 -18.42 -16.48 28.89
CA GLN A 450 -19.70 -16.09 29.48
C GLN A 450 -20.82 -16.29 28.46
N GLY A 451 -21.55 -17.39 28.59
CA GLY A 451 -22.53 -17.80 27.58
C GLY A 451 -21.84 -18.06 26.23
N ALA A 452 -22.24 -17.32 25.19
CA ALA A 452 -21.66 -17.40 23.86
C ALA A 452 -20.40 -16.56 23.69
N GLU A 453 -20.10 -15.63 24.59
CA GLU A 453 -18.96 -14.71 24.44
C GLU A 453 -17.65 -15.32 24.98
N LEU A 454 -16.55 -15.02 24.29
CA LEU A 454 -15.19 -15.38 24.68
C LEU A 454 -14.32 -14.15 24.86
N VAL A 455 -13.56 -14.13 25.95
CA VAL A 455 -12.41 -13.24 26.16
C VAL A 455 -11.24 -14.06 26.66
N GLY A 456 -10.03 -13.51 26.62
CA GLY A 456 -8.87 -14.17 27.22
C GLY A 456 -7.56 -13.75 26.61
N THR A 457 -6.59 -14.68 26.57
CA THR A 457 -5.23 -14.39 26.13
C THR A 457 -4.78 -15.35 25.03
N HIS A 458 -4.20 -14.80 23.97
CA HIS A 458 -3.46 -15.54 22.96
C HIS A 458 -1.96 -15.30 23.18
N ARG A 459 -1.18 -16.38 23.29
CA ARG A 459 0.28 -16.34 23.29
C ARG A 459 0.79 -17.04 22.04
N THR A 460 1.59 -16.33 21.26
CA THR A 460 2.41 -16.88 20.17
C THR A 460 3.77 -17.28 20.73
N GLU A 461 4.71 -17.67 19.87
CA GLU A 461 6.07 -18.02 20.27
C GLU A 461 6.82 -16.88 20.98
N THR A 462 6.51 -15.61 20.63
CA THR A 462 7.24 -14.43 21.15
C THR A 462 6.34 -13.30 21.62
N LEU A 463 5.05 -13.31 21.26
CA LEU A 463 4.11 -12.22 21.54
C LEU A 463 2.93 -12.71 22.37
N THR A 464 2.37 -11.82 23.19
CA THR A 464 1.16 -12.08 23.97
C THR A 464 0.19 -10.92 23.78
N SER A 465 -1.09 -11.24 23.57
CA SER A 465 -2.15 -10.24 23.49
C SER A 465 -3.50 -10.82 23.90
N ASP A 466 -4.47 -9.95 24.12
CA ASP A 466 -5.84 -10.34 24.41
C ASP A 466 -6.48 -10.95 23.15
N LEU A 467 -7.36 -11.93 23.38
CA LEU A 467 -8.28 -12.46 22.38
C LEU A 467 -9.72 -12.14 22.75
N ARG A 468 -10.58 -12.05 21.73
CA ARG A 468 -12.04 -11.90 21.90
C ARG A 468 -12.75 -12.68 20.81
N GLY A 469 -13.88 -13.28 21.14
CA GLY A 469 -14.58 -14.16 20.21
C GLY A 469 -15.95 -14.60 20.72
N TRP A 470 -16.45 -15.67 20.11
CA TRP A 470 -17.71 -16.29 20.47
C TRP A 470 -17.75 -17.78 20.10
N VAL A 471 -18.67 -18.51 20.72
CA VAL A 471 -19.02 -19.91 20.43
C VAL A 471 -20.50 -20.01 20.12
N GLU A 472 -20.84 -20.82 19.12
CA GLU A 472 -22.21 -21.06 18.69
C GLU A 472 -22.38 -22.52 18.25
N GLY A 473 -23.09 -23.34 19.05
CA GLY A 473 -23.13 -24.79 18.85
C GLY A 473 -21.72 -25.39 18.90
N ASP A 474 -21.32 -26.05 17.81
CA ASP A 474 -19.96 -26.59 17.61
C ASP A 474 -19.00 -25.59 16.94
N ARG A 475 -19.42 -24.38 16.58
CA ARG A 475 -18.56 -23.39 15.91
C ARG A 475 -17.91 -22.46 16.90
N ILE A 476 -16.66 -22.10 16.62
CA ILE A 476 -15.91 -21.11 17.38
C ILE A 476 -15.27 -20.10 16.43
N TRP A 477 -15.32 -18.83 16.83
CA TRP A 477 -14.56 -17.77 16.18
C TRP A 477 -13.92 -16.88 17.24
N PHE A 478 -12.67 -16.49 17.03
CA PHE A 478 -12.02 -15.50 17.89
C PHE A 478 -10.90 -14.81 17.12
N ARG A 479 -10.55 -13.61 17.58
CA ARG A 479 -9.44 -12.85 17.01
C ARG A 479 -8.51 -12.33 18.09
N SER A 480 -7.29 -12.03 17.69
CA SER A 480 -6.27 -11.40 18.53
C SER A 480 -5.39 -10.49 17.68
N SER A 481 -4.77 -9.49 18.31
CA SER A 481 -3.98 -8.49 17.62
C SER A 481 -2.69 -8.21 18.38
N HIS A 482 -1.57 -8.71 17.90
CA HIS A 482 -0.28 -8.63 18.60
C HIS A 482 0.53 -7.43 18.12
N PRO A 483 0.86 -6.45 18.98
CA PRO A 483 1.79 -5.39 18.62
C PRO A 483 3.16 -5.99 18.28
N PHE A 484 3.73 -5.57 17.15
CA PHE A 484 5.10 -5.91 16.77
C PHE A 484 5.72 -4.71 16.09
N GLU A 485 6.60 -4.01 16.80
CA GLU A 485 7.32 -2.85 16.26
C GLU A 485 6.33 -1.77 15.79
N GLY A 486 6.47 -1.22 14.58
CA GLY A 486 5.51 -0.26 14.02
C GLY A 486 4.24 -0.90 13.44
N THR A 487 4.00 -2.20 13.62
CA THR A 487 2.85 -2.90 13.05
C THR A 487 2.13 -3.80 14.08
N ARG A 488 1.11 -4.53 13.62
CA ARG A 488 0.36 -5.51 14.40
C ARG A 488 0.17 -6.78 13.59
N ILE A 489 0.41 -7.93 14.20
CA ILE A 489 0.10 -9.23 13.61
C ILE A 489 -1.31 -9.61 14.05
N GLN A 490 -2.23 -9.72 13.09
CA GLN A 490 -3.62 -10.10 13.33
C GLN A 490 -3.81 -11.59 13.10
N TYR A 491 -4.57 -12.22 13.99
CA TYR A 491 -5.06 -13.58 13.79
C TYR A 491 -6.57 -13.58 13.92
N GLU A 492 -7.25 -14.16 12.94
CA GLU A 492 -8.70 -14.38 12.95
C GLU A 492 -8.99 -15.87 12.80
N PHE A 493 -9.28 -16.54 13.90
CA PHE A 493 -9.55 -17.96 13.95
C PHE A 493 -11.03 -18.23 13.70
N GLU A 494 -11.32 -19.13 12.76
CA GLU A 494 -12.61 -19.77 12.59
C GLU A 494 -12.39 -21.29 12.69
N GLY A 495 -13.23 -21.98 13.46
CA GLY A 495 -13.11 -23.42 13.61
C GLY A 495 -14.36 -24.08 14.15
N ARG A 496 -14.22 -25.37 14.43
CA ARG A 496 -15.23 -26.19 15.09
C ARG A 496 -14.63 -26.99 16.23
N LEU A 497 -15.46 -27.27 17.23
CA LEU A 497 -15.15 -28.23 18.27
C LEU A 497 -15.20 -29.64 17.69
N THR A 498 -14.23 -30.46 18.08
CA THR A 498 -14.16 -31.88 17.78
C THR A 498 -14.20 -32.68 19.07
N THR A 499 -14.30 -34.01 18.99
CA THR A 499 -14.27 -34.88 20.17
C THR A 499 -13.01 -34.70 21.00
N ASP A 500 -11.88 -34.43 20.35
CA ASP A 500 -10.55 -34.37 20.98
C ASP A 500 -10.01 -32.93 21.12
N GLY A 501 -10.73 -31.92 20.62
CA GLY A 501 -10.38 -30.53 20.82
C GLY A 501 -11.06 -29.55 19.87
N MET A 502 -10.27 -28.78 19.12
CA MET A 502 -10.77 -27.82 18.13
C MET A 502 -9.89 -27.86 16.87
N GLU A 503 -10.48 -27.55 15.73
CA GLU A 503 -9.73 -27.38 14.48
C GLU A 503 -10.39 -26.35 13.56
N GLY A 504 -9.60 -25.77 12.66
CA GLY A 504 -10.15 -24.89 11.65
C GLY A 504 -9.11 -24.12 10.87
N ARG A 505 -9.52 -22.94 10.40
CA ARG A 505 -8.70 -22.02 9.61
C ARG A 505 -8.43 -20.76 10.41
N VAL A 506 -7.22 -20.23 10.31
CA VAL A 506 -6.86 -18.92 10.85
C VAL A 506 -6.47 -17.99 9.72
N GLY A 507 -7.16 -16.86 9.62
CA GLY A 507 -6.77 -15.73 8.78
C GLY A 507 -5.58 -14.99 9.40
N LEU A 508 -4.60 -14.68 8.56
CA LEU A 508 -3.32 -14.05 8.92
C LEU A 508 -3.19 -12.67 8.27
N ASP A 509 -4.32 -11.97 8.09
CA ASP A 509 -4.42 -10.68 7.40
C ASP A 509 -3.77 -10.73 6.00
N GLU A 510 -2.78 -9.88 5.73
CA GLU A 510 -2.10 -9.82 4.43
C GLU A 510 -1.29 -11.08 4.08
N TYR A 511 -1.00 -11.95 5.06
CA TYR A 511 -0.22 -13.19 4.86
C TYR A 511 -1.10 -14.39 4.48
N GLY A 512 -2.40 -14.18 4.25
CA GLY A 512 -3.32 -15.22 3.80
C GLY A 512 -3.92 -16.00 4.97
N ALA A 513 -3.78 -17.32 4.98
CA ALA A 513 -4.38 -18.15 6.02
C ALA A 513 -3.58 -19.44 6.27
N ALA A 514 -3.79 -20.02 7.44
CA ALA A 514 -3.23 -21.30 7.87
C ALA A 514 -4.33 -22.23 8.39
N GLN A 515 -4.01 -23.52 8.50
CA GLN A 515 -4.82 -24.47 9.27
C GLN A 515 -4.36 -24.45 10.73
N TRP A 516 -5.27 -24.74 11.65
CA TRP A 516 -4.92 -24.88 13.06
C TRP A 516 -5.70 -26.01 13.72
N ARG A 517 -5.09 -26.59 14.74
CA ARG A 517 -5.69 -27.57 15.65
C ARG A 517 -5.35 -27.16 17.07
N ALA A 518 -6.24 -27.40 18.02
CA ALA A 518 -5.94 -27.18 19.43
C ALA A 518 -6.47 -28.31 20.29
N VAL A 519 -5.68 -28.70 21.28
CA VAL A 519 -6.06 -29.69 22.29
C VAL A 519 -6.08 -29.03 23.66
N ARG A 520 -6.96 -29.51 24.53
CA ARG A 520 -7.06 -28.96 25.88
C ARG A 520 -5.75 -29.23 26.62
N HIS A 521 -5.19 -28.19 27.22
CA HIS A 521 -3.92 -28.30 27.95
C HIS A 521 -4.05 -29.29 29.11
N ARG A 522 -3.08 -30.20 29.23
CA ARG A 522 -3.03 -31.18 30.31
C ARG A 522 -2.10 -30.70 31.40
N TYR A 523 -2.67 -30.16 32.48
CA TYR A 523 -1.90 -29.83 33.68
C TYR A 523 -1.26 -31.09 34.28
N GLY A 524 0.01 -30.98 34.67
CA GLY A 524 0.67 -32.03 35.46
C GLY A 524 -0.09 -32.31 36.76
N ARG A 525 0.12 -33.50 37.35
CA ARG A 525 -0.49 -33.88 38.64
C ARG A 525 -0.31 -32.75 39.67
N PRO A 526 -1.31 -32.49 40.53
CA PRO A 526 -1.14 -31.55 41.64
C PRO A 526 0.12 -31.88 42.44
N GLY A 527 1.00 -30.89 42.66
CA GLY A 527 2.26 -31.05 43.41
C GLY A 527 3.54 -31.14 42.58
N GLY A 528 3.48 -31.03 41.25
CA GLY A 528 4.67 -30.86 40.41
C GLY A 528 5.27 -29.44 40.51
N LEU A 529 6.61 -29.35 40.57
CA LEU A 529 7.35 -28.08 40.63
C LEU A 529 7.01 -27.18 39.43
N VAL A 530 6.27 -26.09 39.68
CA VAL A 530 6.05 -25.02 38.69
C VAL A 530 7.40 -24.34 38.47
N ARG A 531 8.03 -24.60 37.32
CA ARG A 531 9.20 -23.82 36.90
C ARG A 531 8.68 -22.50 36.31
N PRO A 532 9.07 -21.35 36.86
CA PRO A 532 8.66 -20.07 36.29
C PRO A 532 9.18 -19.97 34.85
N ILE A 533 8.29 -19.57 33.94
CA ILE A 533 8.62 -19.22 32.56
C ILE A 533 9.57 -18.02 32.66
N LYS A 534 10.82 -18.19 32.20
CA LYS A 534 11.73 -17.07 32.04
C LYS A 534 11.22 -16.22 30.88
N ASN A 535 10.79 -15.00 31.18
CA ASN A 535 10.69 -13.95 30.18
C ASN A 535 12.09 -13.78 29.56
N ILE A 536 12.21 -14.01 28.25
CA ILE A 536 13.36 -13.59 27.46
C ILE A 536 12.94 -12.36 26.67
#